data_AF-A0A6J6Y9Z0-F1
#
_entry.id   AF-A0A6J6Y9Z0-F1
#
_cell.length_a   1.000
_cell.length_b   1.000
_cell.length_c   1.000
_cell.angle_alpha   90.00
_cell.angle_beta   90.00
_cell.angle_gamma   90.00
#
_symmetry.space_group_name_H-M   'P 1'
#
loop_
_entity.id
_entity.type
_entity.pdbx_description
1 polymer ?
#
loop_
_entity_poly.entity_id
_entity_poly.type
_entity_poly.pdbx_seq_one_letter_code
_entity_poly.pdbx_strand_id
1 'polypeptide(L)'
;MLANWDAIKRAEKGRTSVFDGVPRSLPALSYAAKVQSKASGVGFDWPDVEGALPKIAEELDEVQQARRDGTADDVREELGDLLFAVVNVARHLKVDAESALRAATQKFRTRFEGVERLATARSIDLRATGDDEASRAEHLTALDALWDEVKRTPPLP
;
A
#
# COMPACT_ATOMS: atom_id res chain seq x y z
N MET A 1 -9.95 -12.70 24.85
CA MET A 1 -9.14 -13.92 25.12
C MET A 1 -7.66 -13.83 24.69
N LEU A 2 -7.20 -12.82 23.93
CA LEU A 2 -5.79 -12.64 23.55
C LEU A 2 -4.86 -12.12 24.67
N ALA A 3 -5.39 -11.33 25.61
CA ALA A 3 -4.60 -10.70 26.68
C ALA A 3 -3.88 -11.71 27.60
N ASN A 4 -4.48 -12.90 27.80
CA ASN A 4 -3.93 -13.90 28.71
C ASN A 4 -2.72 -14.64 28.08
N TRP A 5 -2.72 -14.85 26.77
CA TRP A 5 -1.66 -15.60 26.08
C TRP A 5 -0.35 -14.80 25.98
N ASP A 6 -0.42 -13.51 25.66
CA ASP A 6 0.75 -12.62 25.61
C ASP A 6 1.32 -12.30 27.01
N ALA A 7 0.51 -12.36 28.07
CA ALA A 7 0.98 -12.24 29.45
C ALA A 7 1.74 -13.50 29.91
N ILE A 8 1.19 -14.69 29.64
CA ILE A 8 1.84 -15.98 29.93
C ILE A 8 3.17 -16.12 29.15
N LYS A 9 3.20 -15.71 27.87
CA LYS A 9 4.42 -15.75 27.03
C LYS A 9 5.50 -14.73 27.39
N ARG A 10 5.16 -13.65 28.11
CA ARG A 10 6.13 -12.69 28.66
C ARG A 10 6.82 -13.23 29.91
N ALA A 11 6.12 -14.04 30.70
CA ALA A 11 6.68 -14.67 31.89
C ALA A 11 7.57 -15.89 31.58
N GLU A 12 7.31 -16.62 30.48
CA GLU A 12 8.02 -17.87 30.16
C GLU A 12 9.33 -17.72 29.35
N LYS A 13 9.63 -16.54 28.81
CA LYS A 13 10.86 -16.30 28.04
C LYS A 13 11.41 -14.94 28.40
N GLY A 14 12.70 -14.87 28.73
CA GLY A 14 13.46 -13.64 29.03
C GLY A 14 13.51 -12.66 27.87
N ARG A 15 12.34 -12.14 27.49
CA ARG A 15 12.13 -11.16 26.43
C ARG A 15 12.54 -9.81 26.96
N THR A 16 13.49 -9.18 26.28
CA THR A 16 14.00 -7.86 26.63
C THR A 16 13.32 -6.75 25.82
N SER A 17 12.65 -7.10 24.71
CA SER A 17 11.98 -6.13 23.83
C SER A 17 10.49 -6.44 23.65
N VAL A 18 9.68 -5.37 23.54
CA VAL A 18 8.25 -5.44 23.17
C VAL A 18 8.07 -6.09 21.79
N PHE A 19 9.07 -5.97 20.93
CA PHE A 19 9.06 -6.52 19.57
C PHE A 19 9.64 -7.93 19.46
N ASP A 20 10.06 -8.54 20.58
CA ASP A 20 10.49 -9.93 20.56
C ASP A 20 9.38 -10.80 19.95
N GLY A 21 9.76 -11.78 19.14
CA GLY A 21 8.82 -12.67 18.46
C GLY A 21 8.06 -12.07 17.27
N VAL A 22 8.44 -10.89 16.77
CA VAL A 22 8.07 -10.44 15.42
C VAL A 22 9.08 -11.04 14.42
N PRO A 23 8.67 -11.97 13.54
CA PRO A 23 9.58 -12.55 12.56
C PRO A 23 9.98 -11.50 11.51
N ARG A 24 11.29 -11.34 11.28
CA ARG A 24 11.82 -10.47 10.22
C ARG A 24 11.56 -10.99 8.80
N SER A 25 11.15 -12.25 8.67
CA SER A 25 10.79 -12.87 7.40
C SER A 25 9.38 -12.51 6.92
N LEU A 26 8.60 -11.77 7.72
CA LEU A 26 7.28 -11.31 7.29
C LEU A 26 7.41 -10.33 6.11
N PRO A 27 6.45 -10.34 5.17
CA PRO A 27 6.30 -9.26 4.19
C PRO A 27 6.18 -7.90 4.87
N ALA A 28 6.62 -6.84 4.18
CA ALA A 28 6.79 -5.51 4.78
C ALA A 28 5.52 -4.98 5.46
N LEU A 29 4.35 -5.10 4.82
CA LEU A 29 3.09 -4.59 5.40
C LEU A 29 2.64 -5.43 6.59
N SER A 30 2.77 -6.75 6.52
CA SER A 30 2.48 -7.65 7.66
C SER A 30 3.46 -7.43 8.82
N TYR A 31 4.74 -7.16 8.53
CA TYR A 31 5.75 -6.82 9.51
C TYR A 31 5.40 -5.52 10.23
N ALA A 32 5.09 -4.45 9.48
CA ALA A 32 4.65 -3.17 10.03
C ALA A 32 3.39 -3.31 10.91
N ALA A 33 2.37 -4.02 10.43
CA ALA A 33 1.14 -4.27 11.20
C ALA A 33 1.43 -5.02 12.50
N LYS A 34 2.36 -5.97 12.49
CA LYS A 34 2.74 -6.74 13.68
C LYS A 34 3.51 -5.89 14.69
N VAL A 35 4.42 -5.05 14.22
CA VAL A 35 5.16 -4.07 15.05
C VAL A 35 4.18 -3.11 15.72
N GLN A 36 3.26 -2.52 14.96
CA GLN A 36 2.21 -1.62 15.47
C GLN A 36 1.30 -2.32 16.49
N SER A 37 0.91 -3.57 16.23
CA SER A 37 0.11 -4.36 17.18
C SER A 37 0.86 -4.63 18.49
N LYS A 38 2.18 -4.81 18.46
CA LYS A 38 2.99 -4.96 19.67
C LYS A 38 3.12 -3.66 20.45
N ALA A 39 3.30 -2.52 19.77
CA ALA A 39 3.30 -1.20 20.39
C ALA A 39 1.93 -0.86 21.04
N SER A 40 0.84 -1.17 20.34
CA SER A 40 -0.53 -1.02 20.86
C SER A 40 -0.77 -1.84 22.14
N GLY A 41 -0.19 -3.04 22.23
CA GLY A 41 -0.27 -3.89 23.42
C GLY A 41 0.34 -3.30 24.70
N VAL A 42 1.15 -2.23 24.61
CA VAL A 42 1.67 -1.48 25.75
C VAL A 42 1.03 -0.09 25.92
N GLY A 43 -0.05 0.19 25.17
CA GLY A 43 -0.79 1.45 25.25
C GLY A 43 -0.29 2.54 24.29
N PHE A 44 0.65 2.23 23.40
CA PHE A 44 1.11 3.17 22.39
C PHE A 44 0.27 3.03 21.11
N ASP A 45 -0.92 3.60 21.13
CA ASP A 45 -1.87 3.55 20.01
C ASP A 45 -2.92 4.67 20.08
N TRP A 46 -3.53 4.96 18.94
CA TRP A 46 -4.75 5.77 18.86
C TRP A 46 -5.96 4.99 19.40
N PRO A 47 -6.98 5.69 19.94
CA PRO A 47 -8.19 5.03 20.42
C PRO A 47 -9.03 4.44 19.29
N ASP A 48 -8.97 5.06 18.10
CA ASP A 48 -9.73 4.68 16.91
C ASP A 48 -9.05 5.20 15.63
N VAL A 49 -9.70 4.94 14.50
CA VAL A 49 -9.23 5.31 13.16
C VAL A 49 -9.19 6.82 12.94
N GLU A 50 -10.03 7.61 13.63
CA GLU A 50 -10.10 9.07 13.47
C GLU A 50 -8.82 9.74 13.98
N GLY A 51 -8.16 9.15 14.97
CA GLY A 51 -6.82 9.59 15.40
C GLY A 51 -5.70 9.20 14.44
N ALA A 52 -5.87 8.11 13.68
CA ALA A 52 -4.83 7.60 12.78
C ALA A 52 -4.88 8.22 11.37
N LEU A 53 -6.07 8.56 10.87
CA LEU A 53 -6.27 9.11 9.52
C LEU A 53 -5.50 10.41 9.23
N PRO A 54 -5.45 11.41 10.14
CA PRO A 54 -4.73 12.65 9.89
C PRO A 54 -3.24 12.43 9.59
N LYS A 55 -2.63 11.38 10.16
CA LYS A 55 -1.22 11.09 9.93
C LYS A 55 -0.94 10.73 8.47
N ILE A 56 -1.88 10.14 7.73
CA ILE A 56 -1.70 9.92 6.27
C ILE A 56 -1.49 11.25 5.53
N ALA A 57 -2.23 12.29 5.89
CA ALA A 57 -2.10 13.59 5.24
C ALA A 57 -0.78 14.28 5.62
N GLU A 58 -0.40 14.21 6.89
CA GLU A 58 0.87 14.73 7.40
C GLU A 58 2.07 14.09 6.69
N GLU A 59 2.13 12.76 6.64
CA GLU A 59 3.22 12.03 5.97
C GLU A 59 3.26 12.29 4.45
N LEU A 60 2.10 12.50 3.82
CA LEU A 60 2.02 12.88 2.41
C LEU A 60 2.60 14.29 2.17
N ASP A 61 2.39 15.22 3.11
CA ASP A 61 2.98 16.55 3.05
C ASP A 61 4.50 16.49 3.27
N GLU A 62 4.97 15.63 4.18
CA GLU A 62 6.40 15.35 4.40
C GLU A 62 7.08 14.77 3.15
N VAL A 63 6.46 13.77 2.49
CA VAL A 63 6.93 13.26 1.18
C VAL A 63 7.02 14.37 0.13
N GLN A 64 6.02 15.26 0.07
CA GLN A 64 6.04 16.37 -0.89
C GLN A 64 7.16 17.37 -0.56
N GLN A 65 7.42 17.62 0.72
CA GLN A 65 8.48 18.51 1.18
C GLN A 65 9.86 17.92 0.87
N ALA A 66 10.09 16.65 1.19
CA ALA A 66 11.33 15.93 0.86
C ALA A 66 11.60 15.90 -0.65
N ARG A 67 10.56 15.77 -1.48
CA ARG A 67 10.71 15.83 -2.95
C ARG A 67 11.16 17.20 -3.47
N ARG A 68 10.78 18.29 -2.78
CA ARG A 68 11.11 19.66 -3.20
C ARG A 68 12.52 20.05 -2.75
N ASP A 69 12.81 19.80 -1.48
CA ASP A 69 13.95 20.43 -0.80
C ASP A 69 14.93 19.42 -0.18
N GLY A 70 14.63 18.12 -0.25
CA GLY A 70 15.40 17.05 0.37
C GLY A 70 16.27 16.24 -0.59
N THR A 71 16.88 15.20 -0.04
CA THR A 71 17.68 14.20 -0.74
C THR A 71 16.82 13.00 -1.14
N ALA A 72 17.40 12.11 -1.96
CA ALA A 72 16.75 10.84 -2.29
C ALA A 72 16.53 9.93 -1.07
N ASP A 73 17.38 10.05 -0.04
CA ASP A 73 17.22 9.31 1.21
C ASP A 73 16.07 9.87 2.05
N ASP A 74 15.91 11.19 2.10
CA ASP A 74 14.78 11.82 2.79
C ASP A 74 13.45 11.38 2.13
N VAL A 75 13.36 11.41 0.80
CA VAL A 75 12.16 10.91 0.08
C VAL A 75 11.88 9.44 0.39
N ARG A 76 12.92 8.61 0.54
CA ARG A 76 12.77 7.20 0.86
C ARG A 76 12.26 7.00 2.29
N GLU A 77 12.70 7.83 3.24
CA GLU A 77 12.27 7.82 4.63
C GLU A 77 10.80 8.20 4.74
N GLU A 78 10.42 9.38 4.24
CA GLU A 78 9.02 9.87 4.33
C GLU A 78 8.04 8.96 3.56
N LEU A 79 8.47 8.37 2.44
CA LEU A 79 7.63 7.38 1.75
C LEU A 79 7.41 6.12 2.59
N GLY A 80 8.43 5.72 3.36
CA GLY A 80 8.33 4.62 4.33
C GLY A 80 7.31 4.92 5.43
N ASP A 81 7.34 6.15 5.97
CA ASP A 81 6.44 6.57 7.05
C ASP A 81 5.01 6.76 6.56
N LEU A 82 4.80 7.26 5.34
CA LEU A 82 3.50 7.26 4.68
C LEU A 82 2.93 5.83 4.55
N LEU A 83 3.73 4.88 4.08
CA LEU A 83 3.30 3.47 4.00
C LEU A 83 2.99 2.89 5.39
N PHE A 84 3.79 3.24 6.40
CA PHE A 84 3.58 2.82 7.78
C PHE A 84 2.27 3.39 8.35
N ALA A 85 1.96 4.66 8.10
CA ALA A 85 0.71 5.31 8.49
C ALA A 85 -0.50 4.66 7.82
N VAL A 86 -0.41 4.32 6.53
CA VAL A 86 -1.47 3.58 5.81
C VAL A 86 -1.73 2.21 6.44
N VAL A 87 -0.67 1.47 6.82
CA VAL A 87 -0.82 0.18 7.53
C VAL A 87 -1.49 0.38 8.89
N ASN A 88 -1.19 1.48 9.59
CA ASN A 88 -1.79 1.79 10.88
C ASN A 88 -3.30 2.04 10.76
N VAL A 89 -3.71 2.81 9.75
CA VAL A 89 -5.13 3.03 9.43
C VAL A 89 -5.81 1.71 9.05
N ALA A 90 -5.19 0.87 8.22
CA ALA A 90 -5.73 -0.44 7.87
C ALA A 90 -5.95 -1.31 9.13
N ARG A 91 -5.01 -1.30 10.08
CA ARG A 91 -5.14 -2.02 11.36
C ARG A 91 -6.32 -1.52 12.19
N HIS A 92 -6.53 -0.20 12.28
CA HIS A 92 -7.69 0.38 12.97
C HIS A 92 -9.02 0.06 12.28
N LEU A 93 -9.02 -0.02 10.94
CA LEU A 93 -10.14 -0.50 10.13
C LEU A 93 -10.33 -2.02 10.18
N LYS A 94 -9.46 -2.75 10.88
CA LYS A 94 -9.45 -4.23 10.95
C LYS A 94 -9.28 -4.89 9.58
N VAL A 95 -8.53 -4.25 8.70
CA VAL A 95 -8.19 -4.72 7.35
C VAL A 95 -6.74 -5.19 7.34
N ASP A 96 -6.49 -6.38 6.79
CA ASP A 96 -5.12 -6.85 6.53
C ASP A 96 -4.54 -6.10 5.32
N ALA A 97 -3.61 -5.18 5.57
CA ALA A 97 -3.03 -4.30 4.55
C ALA A 97 -2.34 -5.08 3.42
N GLU A 98 -1.65 -6.18 3.74
CA GLU A 98 -0.96 -7.03 2.77
C GLU A 98 -1.97 -7.65 1.78
N SER A 99 -3.05 -8.26 2.28
CA SER A 99 -4.10 -8.84 1.45
C SER A 99 -4.87 -7.77 0.66
N ALA A 100 -5.12 -6.61 1.26
CA ALA A 100 -5.80 -5.50 0.59
C ALA A 100 -5.00 -4.99 -0.62
N LEU A 101 -3.69 -4.80 -0.45
CA LEU A 101 -2.81 -4.40 -1.55
C LEU A 101 -2.76 -5.49 -2.62
N ARG A 102 -2.60 -6.77 -2.25
CA ARG A 102 -2.61 -7.89 -3.20
C ARG A 102 -3.89 -7.94 -4.04
N ALA A 103 -5.05 -7.74 -3.42
CA ALA A 103 -6.33 -7.69 -4.12
C ALA A 103 -6.42 -6.50 -5.09
N ALA A 104 -5.96 -5.32 -4.67
CA ALA A 104 -5.91 -4.13 -5.52
C ALA A 104 -4.97 -4.33 -6.73
N THR A 105 -3.80 -4.92 -6.51
CA THR A 105 -2.82 -5.26 -7.55
C THR A 105 -3.38 -6.29 -8.52
N GLN A 106 -4.03 -7.36 -8.03
CA GLN A 106 -4.66 -8.36 -8.90
C GLN A 106 -5.77 -7.76 -9.75
N LYS A 107 -6.60 -6.89 -9.17
CA LYS A 107 -7.64 -6.14 -9.91
C LYS A 107 -7.03 -5.26 -11.01
N PHE A 108 -5.93 -4.57 -10.71
CA PHE A 108 -5.21 -3.77 -11.71
C PHE A 108 -4.70 -4.67 -12.85
N ARG A 109 -4.01 -5.78 -12.50
CA ARG A 109 -3.49 -6.75 -13.47
C ARG A 109 -4.58 -7.27 -14.39
N THR A 110 -5.69 -7.78 -13.85
CA THR A 110 -6.80 -8.32 -14.65
C THR A 110 -7.40 -7.27 -15.59
N ARG A 111 -7.47 -6.00 -15.15
CA ARG A 111 -7.92 -4.90 -16.02
C ARG A 111 -6.92 -4.61 -17.13
N PHE A 112 -5.63 -4.60 -16.81
CA PHE A 112 -4.59 -4.34 -17.81
C PHE A 112 -4.51 -5.47 -18.85
N GLU A 113 -4.66 -6.74 -18.44
CA GLU A 113 -4.81 -7.87 -19.37
C GLU A 113 -6.04 -7.69 -20.29
N GLY A 114 -7.09 -7.02 -19.82
CA GLY A 114 -8.23 -6.60 -20.64
C GLY A 114 -7.86 -5.54 -21.68
N VAL A 115 -7.06 -4.54 -21.29
CA VAL A 115 -6.52 -3.52 -22.19
C VAL A 115 -5.68 -4.18 -23.28
N GLU A 116 -4.82 -5.14 -22.93
CA GLU A 116 -4.02 -5.91 -23.89
C GLU A 116 -4.88 -6.64 -24.93
N ARG A 117 -5.98 -7.27 -24.49
CA ARG A 117 -6.91 -7.95 -25.41
C ARG A 117 -7.61 -6.98 -26.35
N LEU A 118 -8.09 -5.85 -25.85
CA LEU A 118 -8.75 -4.83 -26.69
C LEU A 118 -7.77 -4.19 -27.67
N ALA A 119 -6.56 -3.86 -27.22
CA ALA A 119 -5.51 -3.31 -28.06
C ALA A 119 -5.17 -4.27 -29.21
N THR A 120 -4.98 -5.55 -28.89
CA THR A 120 -4.75 -6.60 -29.89
C THR A 120 -5.89 -6.70 -30.89
N ALA A 121 -7.15 -6.73 -30.43
CA ALA A 121 -8.32 -6.83 -31.29
C ALA A 121 -8.49 -5.62 -32.23
N ARG A 122 -7.92 -4.47 -31.85
CA ARG A 122 -7.99 -3.20 -32.60
C ARG A 122 -6.68 -2.86 -33.31
N SER A 123 -5.69 -3.75 -33.30
CA SER A 123 -4.35 -3.50 -33.85
C SER A 123 -3.68 -2.23 -33.30
N ILE A 124 -3.93 -1.91 -32.03
CA ILE A 124 -3.27 -0.81 -31.32
C ILE A 124 -1.97 -1.35 -30.72
N ASP A 125 -0.84 -0.74 -31.06
CA ASP A 125 0.45 -1.07 -30.44
C ASP A 125 0.60 -0.35 -29.10
N LEU A 126 0.49 -1.09 -27.99
CA LEU A 126 0.70 -0.57 -26.64
C LEU A 126 2.10 0.02 -26.41
N ARG A 127 3.09 -0.41 -27.20
CA ARG A 127 4.49 0.02 -27.06
C ARG A 127 4.82 1.24 -27.92
N ALA A 128 3.86 1.78 -28.67
CA ALA A 128 4.07 2.99 -29.43
C ALA A 128 4.53 4.12 -28.49
N THR A 129 5.77 4.56 -28.65
CA THR A 129 6.29 5.75 -27.97
C THR A 129 6.34 6.83 -29.02
N GLY A 130 5.38 7.75 -29.03
CA GLY A 130 5.41 8.89 -29.93
C GLY A 130 6.73 9.65 -29.83
N ASP A 131 7.27 10.10 -30.97
CA ASP A 131 8.55 10.81 -31.04
C ASP A 131 8.47 12.22 -30.41
N ASP A 132 7.26 12.78 -30.35
CA ASP A 132 6.96 14.08 -29.75
C ASP A 132 5.92 14.00 -28.63
N GLU A 133 5.78 15.10 -27.90
CA GLU A 133 4.87 15.21 -26.76
C GLU A 133 3.40 15.03 -27.15
N ALA A 134 2.99 15.55 -28.31
CA ALA A 134 1.61 15.44 -28.78
C ALA A 134 1.24 13.99 -29.07
N SER A 135 2.14 13.26 -29.74
CA SER A 135 1.99 11.85 -30.06
C SER A 135 1.96 10.97 -28.81
N ARG A 136 2.77 11.29 -27.78
CA ARG A 136 2.71 10.60 -26.47
C ARG A 136 1.40 10.84 -25.74
N ALA A 137 0.90 12.08 -25.76
CA ALA A 137 -0.38 12.42 -25.14
C ALA A 137 -1.57 11.72 -25.86
N GLU A 138 -1.53 11.64 -27.19
CA GLU A 138 -2.51 10.90 -27.99
C GLU A 138 -2.47 9.40 -27.64
N HIS A 139 -1.28 8.81 -27.53
CA HIS A 139 -1.13 7.42 -27.12
C HIS A 139 -1.69 7.16 -25.72
N LEU A 140 -1.37 8.00 -24.74
CA LEU A 140 -1.94 7.90 -23.38
C LEU A 140 -3.47 8.01 -23.41
N THR A 141 -4.03 8.92 -24.21
CA THR A 141 -5.48 9.06 -24.38
C THR A 141 -6.11 7.79 -24.94
N ALA A 142 -5.45 7.13 -25.91
CA ALA A 142 -5.91 5.85 -26.44
C ALA A 142 -5.87 4.74 -25.37
N LEU A 143 -4.80 4.67 -24.57
CA LEU A 143 -4.69 3.70 -23.46
C LEU A 143 -5.75 3.93 -22.39
N ASP A 144 -6.02 5.18 -22.04
CA ASP A 144 -7.06 5.55 -21.06
C ASP A 144 -8.46 5.16 -21.56
N ALA A 145 -8.75 5.35 -22.86
CA ALA A 145 -10.01 4.92 -23.45
C ALA A 145 -10.21 3.40 -23.36
N LEU A 146 -9.16 2.62 -23.63
CA LEU A 146 -9.19 1.16 -23.46
C LEU A 146 -9.39 0.77 -21.99
N TRP A 147 -8.70 1.44 -21.07
CA TRP A 147 -8.82 1.21 -19.63
C TRP A 147 -10.24 1.47 -19.13
N ASP A 148 -10.85 2.58 -19.53
CA ASP A 148 -12.21 2.95 -19.14
C ASP A 148 -13.28 2.02 -19.74
N GLU A 149 -13.03 1.47 -20.93
CA GLU A 149 -13.87 0.41 -21.50
C GLU A 149 -13.81 -0.88 -20.66
N VAL A 150 -12.62 -1.31 -20.27
CA VAL A 150 -12.46 -2.50 -19.42
C VAL A 150 -13.11 -2.29 -18.05
N LYS A 151 -12.99 -1.11 -17.45
CA LYS A 151 -13.64 -0.81 -16.15
C LYS A 151 -15.17 -0.87 -16.21
N ARG A 152 -15.77 -0.55 -17.35
CA ARG A 152 -17.23 -0.61 -17.56
C ARG A 152 -17.74 -2.02 -17.80
N THR A 153 -16.87 -2.95 -18.17
CA THR A 153 -17.24 -4.35 -18.42
C THR A 153 -17.13 -5.15 -17.12
N PRO A 154 -18.20 -5.80 -16.64
CA PRO A 154 -18.10 -6.67 -15.47
C PRO A 154 -17.12 -7.81 -15.76
N PRO A 155 -16.35 -8.28 -14.76
CA PRO A 155 -15.46 -9.43 -14.95
C PRO A 155 -16.30 -10.62 -15.43
N LEU A 156 -15.79 -11.33 -16.44
CA LEU A 156 -16.41 -12.59 -16.88
C LEU A 156 -16.48 -13.55 -15.67
N PRO A 157 -17.60 -14.29 -15.52
CA PRO A 157 -17.84 -15.17 -14.38
C PRO A 157 -16.81 -16.28 -14.24
#